data_AF-A0A0B2W5W8-F1
#
_entry.id   AF-A0A0B2W5W8-F1
#
_cell.length_a   1.000
_cell.length_b   1.000
_cell.length_c   1.000
_cell.angle_alpha   90.00
_cell.angle_beta   90.00
_cell.angle_gamma   90.00
#
_symmetry.space_group_name_H-M   'P 1'
#
loop_
_entity.id
_entity.type
_entity.pdbx_description
1 polymer ?
#
loop_
_entity_poly.entity_id
_entity_poly.type
_entity_poly.pdbx_seq_one_letter_code
_entity_poly.pdbx_strand_id
1 'polypeptide(L)'
;MRIITSSNGKSLDDLAHLESQVNKKIHGGEEGTDVAYWESLLGHLHVHMAKARIRQRHGQMLQFKLKKIKEEQMWETDKHEHKIGLAGKQTGAEGLLKSEGLSASGSKARCDLSLVLDELEAADEEIQEQKWRLLSEEEMEVITLEIYERGRYSPTYGDEKQAMPGIEILDEADDRRKREAMIRDADRNAEASSSGTALTAKEREMEAIARKGMDKDEASFAVEAPLEAQTFLWSEKYRPRKPRYFNRVHTGFEWNKYNQTHYDMDNPPPKIVQGYRFNIFYPDLLDVTQTPTFTVTPCDDPDFAVLRFHAGPPYEDIAFKCVNREWEISHKHGYKCQFANGIFQLWFFFKRYRYRR
;
A
#
# COMPACT_ATOMS: atom_id res chain seq x y z
N MET A 1 -19.38 38.00 9.68
CA MET A 1 -18.69 36.84 10.31
C MET A 1 -19.48 36.08 11.38
N ARG A 2 -20.41 36.67 12.16
CA ARG A 2 -21.17 35.94 13.22
C ARG A 2 -22.12 34.83 12.73
N ILE A 3 -22.60 34.89 11.48
CA ILE A 3 -23.53 33.88 10.93
C ILE A 3 -22.80 32.57 10.55
N ILE A 4 -21.56 32.69 10.07
CA ILE A 4 -20.73 31.57 9.60
C ILE A 4 -20.26 30.69 10.76
N THR A 5 -20.02 31.27 11.94
CA THR A 5 -19.67 30.50 13.14
C THR A 5 -20.88 29.84 13.81
N SER A 6 -22.10 30.34 13.56
CA SER A 6 -23.36 29.81 14.09
C SER A 6 -23.92 28.62 13.29
N SER A 7 -23.46 28.36 12.06
CA SER A 7 -23.95 27.26 11.21
C SER A 7 -23.38 25.88 11.55
N ASN A 8 -22.38 25.81 12.45
CA ASN A 8 -21.82 24.56 12.93
C ASN A 8 -22.82 23.84 13.85
N GLY A 9 -23.59 22.90 13.30
CA GLY A 9 -24.49 22.02 14.04
C GLY A 9 -25.98 22.16 13.73
N LYS A 10 -26.37 22.97 12.75
CA LYS A 10 -27.77 23.10 12.31
C LYS A 10 -28.24 21.86 11.52
N SER A 11 -29.54 21.55 11.59
CA SER A 11 -30.12 20.45 10.82
C SER A 11 -30.03 20.72 9.32
N LEU A 12 -30.07 19.66 8.50
CA LEU A 12 -30.09 19.79 7.04
C LEU A 12 -31.27 20.64 6.55
N ASP A 13 -32.42 20.49 7.19
CA ASP A 13 -33.64 21.22 6.85
C ASP A 13 -33.53 22.72 7.19
N ASP A 14 -32.90 23.05 8.32
CA ASP A 14 -32.64 24.44 8.71
C ASP A 14 -31.69 25.14 7.72
N LEU A 15 -30.69 24.40 7.21
CA LEU A 15 -29.75 24.91 6.21
C LEU A 15 -30.44 25.12 4.86
N ALA A 16 -31.38 24.25 4.46
CA ALA A 16 -32.17 24.40 3.25
C ALA A 16 -33.16 25.60 3.35
N HIS A 17 -33.73 25.83 4.52
CA HIS A 17 -34.53 27.03 4.77
C HIS A 17 -33.68 28.31 4.68
N LEU A 18 -32.47 28.29 5.23
CA LEU A 18 -31.53 29.42 5.12
C LEU A 18 -31.13 29.68 3.67
N GLU A 19 -30.93 28.62 2.88
CA GLU A 19 -30.63 28.72 1.44
C GLU A 19 -31.75 29.42 0.68
N SER A 20 -33.00 29.03 0.93
CA SER A 20 -34.17 29.67 0.32
C SER A 20 -34.30 31.15 0.71
N GLN A 21 -34.01 31.50 1.96
CA GLN A 21 -34.03 32.90 2.43
C GLN A 21 -32.93 33.74 1.77
N VAL A 22 -31.71 33.20 1.66
CA VAL A 22 -30.58 33.86 1.00
C VAL A 22 -30.86 34.04 -0.49
N ASN A 23 -31.35 33.00 -1.18
CA ASN A 23 -31.73 33.10 -2.58
C ASN A 23 -32.84 34.13 -2.83
N LYS A 24 -33.86 34.19 -1.96
CA LYS A 24 -34.90 35.23 -2.03
C LYS A 24 -34.33 36.64 -1.85
N LYS A 25 -33.34 36.82 -0.97
CA LYS A 25 -32.67 38.12 -0.76
C LYS A 25 -31.78 38.53 -1.93
N ILE A 26 -31.11 37.59 -2.59
CA ILE A 26 -30.34 37.85 -3.82
C ILE A 26 -31.26 38.27 -4.96
N HIS A 27 -32.39 37.58 -5.16
CA HIS A 27 -33.32 37.87 -6.27
C HIS A 27 -34.28 39.02 -5.97
N GLY A 28 -34.49 39.38 -4.70
CA GLY A 28 -35.38 40.45 -4.26
C GLY A 28 -34.84 41.86 -4.46
N GLY A 29 -33.54 42.02 -4.77
CA GLY A 29 -32.96 43.28 -5.24
C GLY A 29 -33.23 44.50 -4.36
N GLU A 30 -33.15 44.37 -3.03
CA GLU A 30 -33.27 45.52 -2.13
C GLU A 30 -32.08 46.48 -2.32
N GLU A 31 -32.35 47.75 -2.62
CA GLU A 31 -31.34 48.80 -2.84
C GLU A 31 -30.39 48.91 -1.62
N GLY A 32 -29.09 48.72 -1.87
CA GLY A 32 -28.04 48.73 -0.84
C GLY A 32 -27.59 47.34 -0.34
N THR A 33 -28.10 46.26 -0.93
CA THR A 33 -27.68 44.90 -0.58
C THR A 33 -26.40 44.49 -1.30
N ASP A 34 -25.35 44.13 -0.55
CA ASP A 34 -24.09 43.61 -1.11
C ASP A 34 -24.29 42.18 -1.67
N VAL A 35 -24.51 42.09 -2.99
CA VAL A 35 -24.74 40.83 -3.71
C VAL A 35 -23.55 39.88 -3.56
N ALA A 36 -22.32 40.40 -3.60
CA ALA A 36 -21.10 39.59 -3.50
C ALA A 36 -20.96 38.92 -2.13
N TYR A 37 -21.39 39.60 -1.06
CA TYR A 37 -21.45 39.02 0.28
C TYR A 37 -22.43 37.83 0.36
N TRP A 38 -23.63 37.94 -0.22
CA TRP A 38 -24.63 36.88 -0.19
C TRP A 38 -24.26 35.70 -1.08
N GLU A 39 -23.63 35.92 -2.23
CA GLU A 39 -23.08 34.85 -3.07
C GLU A 39 -21.97 34.07 -2.35
N SER A 40 -21.06 34.77 -1.67
CA SER A 40 -20.03 34.14 -0.85
C SER A 40 -20.66 33.33 0.30
N LEU A 41 -21.69 33.86 0.96
CA LEU A 41 -22.40 33.15 2.02
C LEU A 41 -23.13 31.90 1.51
N LEU A 42 -23.70 31.96 0.30
CA LEU A 42 -24.35 30.82 -0.36
C LEU A 42 -23.34 29.70 -0.64
N GLY A 43 -22.16 30.03 -1.17
CA GLY A 43 -21.09 29.06 -1.38
C GLY A 43 -20.65 28.38 -0.08
N HIS A 44 -20.52 29.14 1.01
CA HIS A 44 -20.23 28.56 2.33
C HIS A 44 -21.39 27.67 2.83
N LEU A 45 -22.64 28.08 2.62
CA LEU A 45 -23.82 27.32 3.03
C LEU A 45 -23.89 25.95 2.34
N HIS A 46 -23.58 25.88 1.04
CA HIS A 46 -23.53 24.62 0.29
C HIS A 46 -22.49 23.65 0.85
N VAL A 47 -21.32 24.14 1.28
CA VAL A 47 -20.30 23.32 1.95
C VAL A 47 -20.83 22.75 3.26
N HIS A 48 -21.53 23.56 4.07
CA HIS A 48 -22.15 23.08 5.31
C HIS A 48 -23.28 22.07 5.07
N MET A 49 -24.10 22.28 4.02
CA MET A 49 -25.12 21.32 3.61
C MET A 49 -24.52 19.99 3.14
N ALA A 50 -23.44 20.03 2.36
CA ALA A 50 -22.73 18.83 1.95
C ALA A 50 -22.17 18.05 3.16
N LYS A 51 -21.56 18.76 4.13
CA LYS A 51 -21.10 18.17 5.38
C LYS A 51 -22.25 17.56 6.19
N ALA A 52 -23.39 18.24 6.29
CA ALA A 52 -24.59 17.74 6.97
C ALA A 52 -25.15 16.48 6.29
N ARG A 53 -25.25 16.46 4.95
CA ARG A 53 -25.68 15.30 4.16
C ARG A 53 -24.81 14.07 4.40
N ILE A 54 -23.49 14.27 4.46
CA ILE A 54 -22.54 13.18 4.74
C ILE A 54 -22.76 12.64 6.15
N ARG A 55 -22.91 13.52 7.16
CA ARG A 55 -23.19 13.10 8.54
C ARG A 55 -24.50 12.32 8.66
N GLN A 56 -25.56 12.75 7.98
CA GLN A 56 -26.85 12.06 7.97
C GLN A 56 -26.75 10.66 7.36
N ARG A 57 -26.14 10.52 6.18
CA ARG A 57 -25.91 9.21 5.54
C ARG A 57 -25.02 8.31 6.39
N HIS A 58 -23.98 8.88 6.99
CA HIS A 58 -23.10 8.15 7.90
C HIS A 58 -23.87 7.63 9.12
N GLY A 59 -24.70 8.46 9.74
CA GLY A 59 -25.58 8.04 10.84
C GLY A 59 -26.54 6.91 10.46
N GLN A 60 -27.17 6.98 9.28
CA GLN A 60 -28.02 5.90 8.76
C GLN A 60 -27.23 4.60 8.57
N MET A 61 -26.01 4.69 8.03
CA MET A 61 -25.15 3.51 7.84
C MET A 61 -24.67 2.91 9.16
N LEU A 62 -24.38 3.73 10.18
CA LEU A 62 -24.09 3.24 11.53
C LEU A 62 -25.28 2.52 12.13
N GLN A 63 -26.48 3.06 11.99
CA GLN A 63 -27.70 2.40 12.47
C GLN A 63 -27.93 1.06 11.79
N PHE A 64 -27.72 0.99 10.46
CA PHE A 64 -27.82 -0.26 9.72
C PHE A 64 -26.78 -1.30 10.20
N LYS A 65 -25.53 -0.89 10.38
CA LYS A 65 -24.48 -1.76 10.93
C LYS A 65 -24.80 -2.23 12.35
N LEU A 66 -25.29 -1.35 13.21
CA LEU A 66 -25.70 -1.72 14.57
C LEU A 66 -26.88 -2.69 14.58
N LYS A 67 -27.86 -2.52 13.70
CA LYS A 67 -28.97 -3.48 13.54
C LYS A 67 -28.45 -4.85 13.13
N LYS A 68 -27.57 -4.89 12.13
CA LYS A 68 -26.94 -6.14 11.67
C LYS A 68 -26.16 -6.85 12.78
N ILE A 69 -25.35 -6.13 13.54
CA ILE A 69 -24.60 -6.70 14.68
C ILE A 69 -25.56 -7.22 15.76
N LYS A 70 -26.66 -6.51 16.03
CA LYS A 70 -27.66 -6.99 16.99
C LYS A 70 -28.35 -8.27 16.50
N GLU A 71 -28.67 -8.36 15.22
CA GLU A 71 -29.26 -9.56 14.62
C GLU A 71 -28.27 -10.75 14.71
N GLU A 72 -26.99 -10.52 14.43
CA GLU A 72 -25.92 -11.52 14.59
C GLU A 72 -25.81 -11.99 16.05
N GLN A 73 -25.78 -11.07 17.02
CA GLN A 73 -25.74 -11.42 18.44
C GLN A 73 -26.99 -12.14 18.92
N MET A 74 -28.18 -11.75 18.44
CA MET A 74 -29.43 -12.45 18.76
C MET A 74 -29.42 -13.88 18.22
N TRP A 75 -28.91 -14.08 17.01
CA TRP A 75 -28.75 -15.40 16.41
C TRP A 75 -27.72 -16.25 17.17
N GLU A 76 -26.61 -15.66 17.62
CA GLU A 76 -25.62 -16.32 18.46
C GLU A 76 -26.18 -16.72 19.84
N THR A 77 -26.96 -15.85 20.49
CA THR A 77 -27.61 -16.17 21.77
C THR A 77 -28.67 -17.26 21.61
N ASP A 78 -29.46 -17.23 20.55
CA ASP A 78 -30.48 -18.26 20.28
C ASP A 78 -29.81 -19.62 20.00
N LYS A 79 -28.70 -19.63 19.24
CA LYS A 79 -27.82 -20.82 19.10
C LYS A 79 -27.27 -21.30 20.45
N HIS A 80 -26.84 -20.39 21.32
CA HIS A 80 -26.29 -20.74 22.63
C HIS A 80 -27.37 -21.29 23.58
N GLU A 81 -28.57 -20.71 23.59
CA GLU A 81 -29.72 -21.19 24.36
C GLU A 81 -30.19 -22.55 23.86
N HIS A 82 -30.22 -22.77 22.54
CA HIS A 82 -30.54 -24.07 21.95
C HIS A 82 -29.49 -25.14 22.31
N LYS A 83 -28.18 -24.78 22.32
CA LYS A 83 -27.09 -25.67 22.77
C LYS A 83 -27.15 -25.98 24.28
N ILE A 84 -27.47 -25.00 25.13
CA ILE A 84 -27.59 -25.20 26.58
C ILE A 84 -28.85 -26.04 26.91
N GLY A 85 -29.95 -25.87 26.17
CA GLY A 85 -31.16 -26.68 26.30
C GLY A 85 -30.98 -28.16 25.95
N LEU A 86 -30.07 -28.47 25.02
CA LEU A 86 -29.68 -29.84 24.67
C LEU A 86 -28.68 -30.46 25.65
N ALA A 87 -27.80 -29.65 26.28
CA ALA A 87 -26.83 -30.13 27.27
C ALA A 87 -27.44 -30.40 28.67
N GLY A 88 -28.55 -29.75 29.04
CA GLY A 88 -29.21 -29.91 30.35
C GLY A 88 -29.95 -31.25 30.57
N LYS A 89 -29.96 -32.16 29.59
CA LYS A 89 -30.62 -33.47 29.68
C LYS A 89 -29.66 -34.66 29.87
N GLN A 90 -28.35 -34.42 29.97
CA GLN A 90 -27.35 -35.47 30.10
C GLN A 90 -26.37 -35.19 31.24
N THR A 91 -26.84 -35.24 32.49
CA THR A 91 -25.94 -35.42 33.64
C THR A 91 -26.46 -36.58 34.48
N GLY A 92 -25.86 -37.76 34.29
CA GLY A 92 -26.07 -38.95 35.10
C GLY A 92 -25.34 -40.17 34.55
N ALA A 93 -24.32 -40.62 35.29
CA ALA A 93 -23.62 -41.92 35.26
C ALA A 93 -22.26 -42.02 34.53
N GLU A 94 -21.31 -42.55 35.31
CA GLU A 94 -19.86 -42.73 35.13
C GLU A 94 -19.47 -43.98 34.30
N GLY A 95 -18.19 -44.06 33.87
CA GLY A 95 -17.39 -45.30 33.98
C GLY A 95 -16.99 -46.12 32.73
N LEU A 96 -15.71 -45.98 32.31
CA LEU A 96 -14.70 -47.00 31.94
C LEU A 96 -14.96 -48.20 30.96
N LEU A 97 -14.20 -48.18 29.84
CA LEU A 97 -13.58 -49.26 28.98
C LEU A 97 -14.24 -50.66 28.82
N LYS A 98 -14.52 -51.09 27.57
CA LYS A 98 -13.71 -52.04 26.71
C LYS A 98 -14.55 -52.72 25.59
N SER A 99 -14.00 -52.68 24.37
CA SER A 99 -14.05 -53.60 23.20
C SER A 99 -15.27 -54.45 22.79
N GLU A 100 -15.47 -54.44 21.46
CA GLU A 100 -16.03 -55.45 20.54
C GLU A 100 -17.54 -55.42 20.19
N GLY A 101 -17.81 -54.96 18.96
CA GLY A 101 -18.55 -55.70 17.93
C GLY A 101 -20.05 -55.94 18.12
N LEU A 102 -20.88 -55.17 17.40
CA LEU A 102 -21.83 -55.65 16.37
C LEU A 102 -22.93 -54.61 16.08
N SER A 103 -22.91 -54.14 14.83
CA SER A 103 -24.05 -53.87 13.93
C SER A 103 -25.30 -53.10 14.40
N ALA A 104 -25.64 -52.15 13.53
CA ALA A 104 -26.99 -51.66 13.20
C ALA A 104 -27.54 -50.46 13.99
N SER A 105 -27.02 -49.26 13.71
CA SER A 105 -27.83 -48.01 13.79
C SER A 105 -27.27 -46.78 13.04
N GLY A 106 -26.19 -46.91 12.26
CA GLY A 106 -25.58 -45.78 11.52
C GLY A 106 -25.96 -45.68 10.05
N SER A 107 -26.69 -46.66 9.52
CA SER A 107 -26.82 -46.86 8.08
C SER A 107 -27.89 -46.00 7.40
N LYS A 108 -28.76 -45.29 8.14
CA LYS A 108 -29.77 -44.41 7.54
C LYS A 108 -29.22 -43.01 7.24
N ALA A 109 -28.60 -42.35 8.21
CA ALA A 109 -28.07 -41.00 8.03
C ALA A 109 -26.89 -40.92 7.05
N ARG A 110 -25.99 -41.93 7.04
CA ARG A 110 -24.89 -42.02 6.06
C ARG A 110 -25.38 -42.31 4.63
N CYS A 111 -26.46 -43.09 4.48
CA CYS A 111 -27.05 -43.32 3.17
C CYS A 111 -27.84 -42.11 2.66
N ASP A 112 -28.54 -41.38 3.54
CA ASP A 112 -29.27 -40.16 3.18
C ASP A 112 -28.30 -39.05 2.72
N LEU A 113 -27.12 -38.92 3.34
CA LEU A 113 -26.16 -37.87 2.98
C LEU A 113 -25.31 -38.18 1.74
N SER A 114 -24.97 -39.46 1.51
CA SER A 114 -24.36 -39.89 0.25
C SER A 114 -25.27 -39.60 -0.95
N LEU A 115 -26.60 -39.72 -0.79
CA LEU A 115 -27.57 -39.35 -1.83
C LEU A 115 -27.63 -37.83 -2.05
N VAL A 116 -27.50 -37.03 -0.97
CA VAL A 116 -27.42 -35.57 -1.07
C VAL A 116 -26.15 -35.12 -1.80
N LEU A 117 -25.01 -35.79 -1.57
CA LEU A 117 -23.77 -35.52 -2.28
C LEU A 117 -23.86 -35.91 -3.76
N ASP A 118 -24.46 -37.07 -4.07
CA ASP A 118 -24.70 -37.49 -5.46
C ASP A 118 -25.67 -36.53 -6.18
N GLU A 119 -26.68 -36.00 -5.49
CA GLU A 119 -27.57 -34.95 -6.00
C GLU A 119 -26.90 -33.56 -6.11
N LEU A 120 -25.87 -33.28 -5.32
CA LEU A 120 -25.08 -32.04 -5.38
C LEU A 120 -24.06 -32.08 -6.52
N GLU A 121 -23.46 -33.24 -6.78
CA GLU A 121 -22.53 -33.47 -7.90
C GLU A 121 -23.26 -33.51 -9.25
N ALA A 122 -24.51 -33.97 -9.28
CA ALA A 122 -25.32 -34.04 -10.50
C ALA A 122 -26.08 -32.75 -10.84
N ALA A 123 -26.07 -31.74 -9.96
CA ALA A 123 -26.78 -30.48 -10.16
C ALA A 123 -25.92 -29.41 -10.86
N ASP A 124 -26.56 -28.50 -11.59
CA ASP A 124 -25.89 -27.34 -12.21
C ASP A 124 -25.25 -26.43 -11.14
N GLU A 125 -24.15 -25.73 -11.50
CA GLU A 125 -23.34 -24.91 -10.58
C GLU A 125 -24.18 -23.91 -9.76
N GLU A 126 -25.21 -23.29 -10.36
CA GLU A 126 -26.10 -22.33 -9.68
C GLU A 126 -27.00 -23.00 -8.63
N ILE A 127 -27.45 -24.22 -8.89
CA ILE A 127 -28.25 -25.02 -7.95
C ILE A 127 -27.36 -25.57 -6.84
N GLN A 128 -26.13 -25.96 -7.18
CA GLN A 128 -25.13 -26.42 -6.23
C GLN A 128 -24.82 -25.32 -5.21
N GLU A 129 -24.55 -24.08 -5.66
CA GLU A 129 -24.28 -22.95 -4.78
C GLU A 129 -25.45 -22.62 -3.85
N GLN A 130 -26.68 -22.69 -4.36
CA GLN A 130 -27.89 -22.48 -3.56
C GLN A 130 -28.04 -23.56 -2.48
N LYS A 131 -27.80 -24.83 -2.83
CA LYS A 131 -27.83 -25.92 -1.85
C LYS A 131 -26.74 -25.72 -0.79
N TRP A 132 -25.49 -25.43 -1.18
CA TRP A 132 -24.40 -25.14 -0.23
C TRP A 132 -24.73 -24.04 0.79
N ARG A 133 -25.46 -22.99 0.38
CA ARG A 133 -25.89 -21.91 1.29
C ARG A 133 -26.98 -22.31 2.28
N LEU A 134 -27.73 -23.37 1.99
CA LEU A 134 -28.83 -23.86 2.81
C LEU A 134 -28.38 -24.91 3.84
N LEU A 135 -27.16 -25.46 3.69
CA LEU A 135 -26.62 -26.43 4.64
C LEU A 135 -26.23 -25.78 5.96
N SER A 136 -26.50 -26.48 7.06
CA SER A 136 -25.96 -26.17 8.38
C SER A 136 -24.44 -26.41 8.42
N GLU A 137 -23.76 -25.78 9.37
CA GLU A 137 -22.32 -25.93 9.60
C GLU A 137 -21.93 -27.40 9.82
N GLU A 138 -22.73 -28.14 10.60
CA GLU A 138 -22.52 -29.57 10.89
C GLU A 138 -22.74 -30.45 9.65
N GLU A 139 -23.68 -30.10 8.78
CA GLU A 139 -23.99 -30.86 7.55
C GLU A 139 -22.90 -30.62 6.49
N MET A 140 -22.41 -29.39 6.40
CA MET A 140 -21.33 -28.99 5.52
C MET A 140 -20.01 -29.69 5.88
N GLU A 141 -19.68 -29.81 7.17
CA GLU A 141 -18.51 -30.54 7.64
C GLU A 141 -18.56 -32.02 7.22
N VAL A 142 -19.70 -32.68 7.37
CA VAL A 142 -19.83 -34.10 7.01
C VAL A 142 -19.71 -34.30 5.49
N ILE A 143 -20.34 -33.44 4.69
CA ILE A 143 -20.30 -33.54 3.22
C ILE A 143 -18.89 -33.24 2.69
N THR A 144 -18.21 -32.24 3.24
CA THR A 144 -16.83 -31.92 2.83
C THR A 144 -15.85 -33.04 3.17
N LEU A 145 -16.05 -33.74 4.29
CA LEU A 145 -15.29 -34.95 4.64
C LEU A 145 -15.56 -36.10 3.67
N GLU A 146 -16.81 -36.33 3.26
CA GLU A 146 -17.14 -37.37 2.27
C GLU A 146 -16.56 -37.05 0.88
N ILE A 147 -16.64 -35.80 0.43
CA ILE A 147 -15.98 -35.33 -0.80
C ILE A 147 -14.47 -35.56 -0.72
N TYR A 148 -13.86 -35.28 0.43
CA TYR A 148 -12.44 -35.50 0.66
C TYR A 148 -12.07 -36.98 0.56
N GLU A 149 -12.87 -37.87 1.16
CA GLU A 149 -12.66 -39.33 1.08
C GLU A 149 -12.83 -39.87 -0.36
N ARG A 150 -13.77 -39.31 -1.13
CA ARG A 150 -14.00 -39.65 -2.56
C ARG A 150 -12.87 -39.16 -3.47
N GLY A 151 -12.50 -37.89 -3.35
CA GLY A 151 -11.57 -37.23 -4.25
C GLY A 151 -10.09 -37.40 -3.90
N ARG A 152 -9.76 -37.86 -2.67
CA ARG A 152 -8.39 -38.01 -2.14
C ARG A 152 -7.44 -36.85 -2.48
N TYR A 153 -7.99 -35.65 -2.60
CA TYR A 153 -7.25 -34.44 -2.94
C TYR A 153 -6.44 -34.53 -4.26
N SER A 154 -6.89 -35.31 -5.25
CA SER A 154 -6.34 -35.23 -6.61
C SER A 154 -7.24 -34.37 -7.48
N PRO A 155 -6.76 -33.21 -7.99
CA PRO A 155 -7.52 -32.42 -8.96
C PRO A 155 -7.98 -33.29 -10.12
N THR A 156 -9.23 -33.13 -10.55
CA THR A 156 -9.72 -33.77 -11.77
C THR A 156 -9.12 -33.04 -12.97
N TYR A 157 -8.68 -33.79 -13.98
CA TYR A 157 -8.18 -33.21 -15.21
C TYR A 157 -9.36 -32.63 -16.00
N GLY A 158 -9.38 -31.30 -16.17
CA GLY A 158 -10.34 -30.63 -17.04
C GLY A 158 -10.05 -30.90 -18.51
N ASP A 159 -11.09 -30.82 -19.34
CA ASP A 159 -10.95 -30.99 -20.80
C ASP A 159 -10.43 -29.69 -21.46
N GLU A 160 -9.81 -29.79 -22.64
CA GLU A 160 -9.20 -28.64 -23.33
C GLU A 160 -10.20 -27.50 -23.60
N LYS A 161 -11.48 -27.85 -23.74
CA LYS A 161 -12.58 -26.90 -24.00
C LYS A 161 -13.05 -26.15 -22.75
N GLN A 162 -12.70 -26.62 -21.56
CA GLN A 162 -13.01 -25.99 -20.29
C GLN A 162 -11.93 -24.97 -19.88
N ALA A 163 -10.79 -24.94 -20.58
CA ALA A 163 -9.77 -23.93 -20.37
C ALA A 163 -10.32 -22.54 -20.70
N MET A 164 -10.06 -21.57 -19.82
CA MET A 164 -10.47 -20.18 -20.04
C MET A 164 -9.87 -19.65 -21.36
N PRO A 165 -10.62 -18.88 -22.18
CA PRO A 165 -10.11 -18.31 -23.41
C PRO A 165 -8.85 -17.48 -23.17
N GLY A 166 -7.75 -17.84 -23.84
CA GLY A 166 -6.45 -17.17 -23.71
C GLY A 166 -5.40 -17.91 -22.88
N ILE A 167 -5.75 -19.05 -22.26
CA ILE A 167 -4.76 -19.96 -21.66
C ILE A 167 -4.14 -20.82 -22.77
N GLU A 168 -2.83 -20.70 -22.96
CA GLU A 168 -2.07 -21.57 -23.86
C GLU A 168 -1.91 -22.95 -23.19
N ILE A 169 -2.58 -23.96 -23.73
CA ILE A 169 -2.42 -25.35 -23.29
C ILE A 169 -1.07 -25.84 -23.81
N LEU A 170 -0.18 -26.21 -22.89
CA LEU A 170 1.17 -26.66 -23.21
C LEU A 170 1.30 -28.15 -22.97
N ASP A 171 1.97 -28.82 -23.89
CA ASP A 171 2.41 -30.21 -23.69
C ASP A 171 3.47 -30.26 -22.58
N GLU A 172 3.59 -31.40 -21.89
CA GLU A 172 4.51 -31.60 -20.76
C GLU A 172 5.96 -31.32 -21.18
N ALA A 173 6.34 -31.68 -22.41
CA ALA A 173 7.66 -31.43 -22.96
C ALA A 173 7.91 -29.93 -23.20
N ASP A 174 6.91 -29.21 -23.70
CA ASP A 174 6.99 -27.77 -23.97
C ASP A 174 6.97 -26.94 -22.68
N ASP A 175 6.17 -27.34 -21.68
CA ASP A 175 6.16 -26.73 -20.35
C ASP A 175 7.52 -26.91 -19.65
N ARG A 176 8.07 -28.14 -19.67
CA ARG A 176 9.41 -28.42 -19.12
C ARG A 176 10.47 -27.55 -19.78
N ARG A 177 10.42 -27.40 -21.12
CA ARG A 177 11.35 -26.55 -21.86
C ARG A 177 11.19 -25.07 -21.50
N LYS A 178 9.96 -24.56 -21.40
CA LYS A 178 9.68 -23.15 -20.99
C LYS A 178 10.15 -22.90 -19.56
N ARG A 179 9.92 -23.85 -18.65
CA ARG A 179 10.37 -23.80 -17.25
C ARG A 179 11.90 -23.80 -17.15
N GLU A 180 12.58 -24.68 -17.86
CA GLU A 180 14.05 -24.70 -17.92
C GLU A 180 14.62 -23.41 -18.50
N ALA A 181 13.99 -22.84 -19.53
CA ALA A 181 14.40 -21.55 -20.09
C ALA A 181 14.24 -20.43 -19.07
N MET A 182 13.11 -20.36 -18.36
CA MET A 182 12.90 -19.39 -17.27
C MET A 182 13.92 -19.55 -16.13
N ILE A 183 14.26 -20.78 -15.74
CA ILE A 183 15.28 -21.03 -14.71
C ILE A 183 16.65 -20.54 -15.21
N ARG A 184 17.03 -20.85 -16.45
CA ARG A 184 18.30 -20.35 -17.03
C ARG A 184 18.35 -18.83 -17.12
N ASP A 185 17.24 -18.19 -17.46
CA ASP A 185 17.16 -16.73 -17.50
C ASP A 185 17.17 -16.12 -16.08
N ALA A 186 16.53 -16.78 -15.11
CA ALA A 186 16.58 -16.38 -13.70
C ALA A 186 17.98 -16.54 -13.11
N ASP A 187 18.69 -17.63 -13.43
CA ASP A 187 20.07 -17.88 -13.01
C ASP A 187 21.03 -16.88 -13.67
N ARG A 188 20.84 -16.59 -14.96
CA ARG A 188 21.55 -15.48 -15.63
C ARG A 188 21.27 -14.14 -14.97
N ASN A 189 20.03 -13.90 -14.54
CA ASN A 189 19.65 -12.67 -13.84
C ASN A 189 20.20 -12.64 -12.40
N ALA A 190 20.32 -13.78 -11.73
CA ALA A 190 20.91 -13.93 -10.41
C ALA A 190 22.45 -13.76 -10.45
N GLU A 191 23.12 -14.28 -11.47
CA GLU A 191 24.55 -14.03 -11.76
C GLU A 191 24.80 -12.57 -12.20
N ALA A 192 23.86 -11.95 -12.92
CA ALA A 192 23.88 -10.51 -13.18
C ALA A 192 23.56 -9.66 -11.94
N SER A 193 22.93 -10.24 -10.91
CA SER A 193 22.68 -9.56 -9.63
C SER A 193 23.91 -9.60 -8.71
N SER A 194 24.78 -10.60 -8.84
CA SER A 194 26.07 -10.65 -8.14
C SER A 194 27.21 -9.95 -8.91
N SER A 195 27.08 -9.81 -10.23
CA SER A 195 28.01 -9.07 -11.08
C SER A 195 27.29 -8.10 -12.01
N GLY A 196 26.85 -6.96 -11.46
CA GLY A 196 26.48 -5.77 -12.24
C GLY A 196 25.40 -6.00 -13.30
N THR A 197 24.14 -5.80 -12.90
CA THR A 197 22.95 -5.67 -13.75
C THR A 197 23.31 -5.31 -15.19
N ALA A 198 22.90 -6.12 -16.17
CA ALA A 198 23.05 -5.80 -17.58
C ALA A 198 22.38 -4.45 -17.88
N LEU A 199 23.17 -3.37 -17.82
CA LEU A 199 22.71 -2.01 -17.99
C LEU A 199 22.09 -1.91 -19.38
N THR A 200 20.83 -1.52 -19.45
CA THR A 200 20.20 -1.13 -20.72
C THR A 200 21.06 -0.03 -21.33
N ALA A 201 21.18 0.06 -22.66
CA ALA A 201 22.06 1.05 -23.31
C ALA A 201 21.84 2.48 -22.76
N LYS A 202 20.56 2.86 -22.58
CA LYS A 202 20.14 4.13 -21.97
C LYS A 202 20.60 4.30 -20.52
N GLU A 203 20.62 3.23 -19.72
CA GLU A 203 21.08 3.24 -18.33
C GLU A 203 22.61 3.39 -18.24
N ARG A 204 23.36 2.71 -19.12
CA ARG A 204 24.82 2.83 -19.19
C ARG A 204 25.24 4.26 -19.55
N GLU A 205 24.52 4.89 -20.47
CA GLU A 205 24.73 6.29 -20.83
C GLU A 205 24.45 7.24 -19.66
N MET A 206 23.33 7.03 -18.96
CA MET A 206 22.97 7.83 -17.78
C MET A 206 24.01 7.71 -16.65
N GLU A 207 24.50 6.50 -16.39
CA GLU A 207 25.54 6.30 -15.40
C GLU A 207 26.88 6.92 -15.84
N ALA A 208 27.24 6.80 -17.12
CA ALA A 208 28.43 7.44 -17.67
C ALA A 208 28.37 8.97 -17.55
N ILE A 209 27.19 9.57 -17.77
CA ILE A 209 26.94 11.00 -17.56
C ILE A 209 27.09 11.37 -16.08
N ALA A 210 26.57 10.56 -15.17
CA ALA A 210 26.67 10.82 -13.73
C ALA A 210 28.09 10.61 -13.18
N ARG A 211 28.87 9.71 -13.79
CA ARG A 211 30.29 9.45 -13.47
C ARG A 211 31.23 10.50 -14.07
N LYS A 212 30.80 11.20 -15.13
CA LYS A 212 31.56 12.30 -15.73
C LYS A 212 31.66 13.47 -14.73
N GLY A 213 32.87 13.83 -14.34
CA GLY A 213 33.13 14.83 -13.30
C GLY A 213 33.36 14.21 -11.92
N MET A 214 33.94 13.01 -11.85
CA MET A 214 34.36 12.41 -10.59
C MET A 214 35.62 13.08 -10.05
N ASP A 215 35.46 13.97 -9.06
CA ASP A 215 36.60 14.57 -8.36
C ASP A 215 37.19 13.60 -7.31
N LYS A 216 38.47 13.77 -6.96
CA LYS A 216 39.20 12.85 -6.07
C LYS A 216 38.62 12.77 -4.65
N ASP A 217 37.91 13.82 -4.23
CA ASP A 217 37.32 13.94 -2.89
C ASP A 217 35.87 13.42 -2.80
N GLU A 218 35.34 12.85 -3.88
CA GLU A 218 33.97 12.36 -3.97
C GLU A 218 33.92 10.83 -4.04
N ALA A 219 33.33 10.21 -3.02
CA ALA A 219 33.14 8.76 -2.95
C ALA A 219 31.71 8.36 -3.36
N SER A 220 31.52 7.14 -3.88
CA SER A 220 30.18 6.58 -4.11
C SER A 220 29.48 6.29 -2.79
N PHE A 221 28.19 6.61 -2.69
CA PHE A 221 27.38 6.43 -1.50
C PHE A 221 26.11 5.64 -1.82
N ALA A 222 25.76 4.64 -1.01
CA ALA A 222 24.62 3.76 -1.28
C ALA A 222 23.88 3.31 0.00
N VAL A 223 23.95 4.09 1.09
CA VAL A 223 23.26 3.72 2.34
C VAL A 223 21.80 4.16 2.28
N GLU A 224 20.93 3.24 1.88
CA GLU A 224 19.47 3.41 1.92
C GLU A 224 18.94 3.34 3.36
N ALA A 225 17.94 4.17 3.67
CA ALA A 225 17.16 4.06 4.90
C ALA A 225 15.94 3.16 4.63
N PRO A 226 15.65 2.17 5.49
CA PRO A 226 14.47 1.33 5.33
C PRO A 226 13.21 2.19 5.44
N LEU A 227 12.35 2.13 4.42
CA LEU A 227 11.03 2.75 4.42
C LEU A 227 9.98 1.68 4.75
N GLU A 228 8.90 2.10 5.41
CA GLU A 228 7.73 1.24 5.62
C GLU A 228 7.16 0.79 4.27
N ALA A 229 6.69 -0.46 4.20
CA ALA A 229 6.14 -1.03 2.98
C ALA A 229 4.95 -0.19 2.49
N GLN A 230 5.12 0.49 1.35
CA GLN A 230 4.10 1.37 0.79
C GLN A 230 3.11 0.54 -0.03
N THR A 231 1.85 0.49 0.40
CA THR A 231 0.77 -0.11 -0.39
C THR A 231 0.24 0.92 -1.39
N PHE A 232 0.60 0.73 -2.66
CA PHE A 232 0.16 1.63 -3.73
C PHE A 232 -1.12 1.14 -4.39
N LEU A 233 -2.12 2.02 -4.52
CA LEU A 233 -3.37 1.72 -5.26
C LEU A 233 -3.14 1.35 -6.73
N TRP A 234 -2.00 1.78 -7.30
CA TRP A 234 -1.62 1.49 -8.68
C TRP A 234 -0.83 0.19 -8.87
N SER A 235 -0.46 -0.49 -7.77
CA SER A 235 0.37 -1.71 -7.80
C SER A 235 -0.29 -2.88 -8.56
N GLU A 236 -1.62 -2.88 -8.67
CA GLU A 236 -2.38 -3.85 -9.48
C GLU A 236 -2.19 -3.62 -10.99
N LYS A 237 -1.97 -2.38 -11.42
CA LYS A 237 -1.84 -2.01 -12.83
C LYS A 237 -0.40 -2.01 -13.32
N TYR A 238 0.53 -1.63 -12.44
CA TYR A 238 1.95 -1.55 -12.77
C TYR A 238 2.76 -2.20 -11.65
N ARG A 239 3.73 -3.04 -12.04
CA ARG A 239 4.67 -3.64 -11.08
C ARG A 239 5.51 -2.52 -10.43
N PRO A 240 5.44 -2.34 -9.10
CA PRO A 240 6.31 -1.40 -8.40
C PRO A 240 7.79 -1.71 -8.62
N ARG A 241 8.60 -0.67 -8.83
CA ARG A 241 10.04 -0.79 -9.05
C ARG A 241 10.80 0.23 -8.24
N LYS A 242 11.95 -0.15 -7.69
CA LYS A 242 12.88 0.82 -7.09
C LYS A 242 13.64 1.57 -8.19
N PRO A 243 13.72 2.91 -8.13
CA PRO A 243 14.54 3.66 -9.06
C PRO A 243 16.03 3.37 -8.85
N ARG A 244 16.80 3.41 -9.94
CA ARG A 244 18.26 3.28 -9.86
C ARG A 244 18.85 4.63 -9.45
N TYR A 245 19.99 4.63 -8.77
CA TYR A 245 20.66 5.87 -8.39
C TYR A 245 22.18 5.74 -8.48
N PHE A 246 22.85 6.88 -8.63
CA PHE A 246 24.29 7.02 -8.54
C PHE A 246 24.62 8.22 -7.63
N ASN A 247 24.67 7.94 -6.33
CA ASN A 247 24.87 8.97 -5.32
C ASN A 247 26.35 9.07 -4.95
N ARG A 248 26.78 10.29 -4.64
CA ARG A 248 28.15 10.62 -4.32
C ARG A 248 28.19 11.48 -3.06
N VAL A 249 29.11 11.15 -2.16
CA VAL A 249 29.36 11.93 -0.94
C VAL A 249 30.65 12.71 -1.12
N HIS A 250 30.59 14.02 -0.96
CA HIS A 250 31.76 14.87 -1.00
C HIS A 250 32.36 14.95 0.41
N THR A 251 33.55 14.37 0.56
CA THR A 251 34.26 14.33 1.85
C THR A 251 35.49 15.21 1.77
N GLY A 252 35.72 16.03 2.78
CA GLY A 252 36.87 16.92 2.77
C GLY A 252 37.35 17.29 4.16
N PHE A 253 38.49 17.95 4.20
CA PHE A 253 39.11 18.41 5.44
C PHE A 253 38.58 19.80 5.81
N GLU A 254 38.30 20.02 7.09
CA GLU A 254 37.96 21.34 7.61
C GLU A 254 39.14 21.90 8.42
N TRP A 255 39.91 22.82 7.84
CA TRP A 255 41.02 23.48 8.52
C TRP A 255 40.55 24.62 9.43
N ASN A 256 39.85 24.27 10.51
CA ASN A 256 39.52 25.21 11.58
C ASN A 256 40.78 25.56 12.41
N LYS A 257 40.76 26.67 13.16
CA LYS A 257 41.83 27.08 14.07
C LYS A 257 42.26 25.98 15.05
N TYR A 258 41.32 25.16 15.51
CA TYR A 258 41.60 23.97 16.33
C TYR A 258 42.33 22.87 15.53
N ASN A 259 41.87 22.58 14.31
CA ASN A 259 42.51 21.54 13.50
C ASN A 259 43.91 21.95 13.05
N GLN A 260 44.13 23.26 12.81
CA GLN A 260 45.44 23.81 12.49
C GLN A 260 46.48 23.65 13.61
N THR A 261 46.08 23.41 14.86
CA THR A 261 47.03 23.24 15.98
C THR A 261 47.34 21.78 16.28
N HIS A 262 46.57 20.84 15.74
CA HIS A 262 46.67 19.40 16.07
C HIS A 262 46.96 18.51 14.86
N TYR A 263 46.79 19.04 13.66
CA TYR A 263 46.97 18.31 12.41
C TYR A 263 47.86 19.12 11.46
N ASP A 264 48.66 18.40 10.70
CA ASP A 264 49.62 18.96 9.73
C ASP A 264 49.34 18.39 8.33
N MET A 265 50.08 18.84 7.31
CA MET A 265 49.92 18.34 5.94
C MET A 265 50.14 16.82 5.84
N ASP A 266 51.06 16.28 6.64
CA ASP A 266 51.41 14.86 6.64
C ASP A 266 50.47 14.00 7.52
N ASN A 267 49.74 14.64 8.44
CA ASN A 267 48.71 14.01 9.25
C ASN A 267 47.45 14.89 9.26
N PRO A 268 46.68 14.90 8.14
CA PRO A 268 45.54 15.78 8.00
C PRO A 268 44.42 15.38 8.97
N PRO A 269 43.51 16.32 9.31
CA PRO A 269 42.38 16.03 10.18
C PRO A 269 41.47 14.96 9.57
N PRO A 270 40.62 14.29 10.36
CA PRO A 270 39.63 13.37 9.81
C PRO A 270 38.73 14.05 8.77
N LYS A 271 38.44 13.34 7.66
CA LYS A 271 37.54 13.84 6.62
C LYS A 271 36.12 13.94 7.17
N ILE A 272 35.47 15.07 6.92
CA ILE A 272 34.06 15.29 7.24
C ILE A 272 33.24 15.36 5.96
N VAL A 273 31.95 15.03 6.06
CA VAL A 273 31.03 15.18 4.92
C VAL A 273 30.74 16.67 4.71
N GLN A 274 31.08 17.17 3.53
CA GLN A 274 30.87 18.56 3.16
C GLN A 274 29.62 18.75 2.29
N GLY A 275 29.14 17.69 1.62
CA GLY A 275 27.97 17.76 0.76
C GLY A 275 27.62 16.42 0.15
N TYR A 276 26.49 16.40 -0.55
CA TYR A 276 25.97 15.23 -1.24
C TYR A 276 25.58 15.58 -2.69
N ARG A 277 25.77 14.62 -3.59
CA ARG A 277 25.29 14.67 -4.97
C ARG A 277 24.44 13.43 -5.24
N PHE A 278 23.13 13.60 -5.22
CA PHE A 278 22.18 12.57 -5.58
C PHE A 278 21.87 12.65 -7.07
N ASN A 279 21.96 11.50 -7.75
CA ASN A 279 21.50 11.36 -9.13
C ASN A 279 20.60 10.14 -9.17
N ILE A 280 19.30 10.34 -9.32
CA ILE A 280 18.29 9.27 -9.30
C ILE A 280 17.70 9.16 -10.70
N PHE A 281 17.60 7.95 -11.21
CA PHE A 281 17.20 7.64 -12.56
C PHE A 281 15.76 7.10 -12.58
N TYR A 282 14.92 7.79 -13.35
CA TYR A 282 13.52 7.49 -13.64
C TYR A 282 13.27 7.42 -15.16
N PRO A 283 13.90 6.46 -15.89
CA PRO A 283 13.75 6.35 -17.35
C PRO A 283 12.33 6.07 -17.82
N ASP A 284 11.51 5.39 -17.02
CA ASP A 284 10.19 4.86 -17.38
C ASP A 284 9.05 5.54 -16.60
N LEU A 285 9.24 6.81 -16.22
CA LEU A 285 8.21 7.56 -15.51
C LEU A 285 6.99 7.76 -16.42
N LEU A 286 5.81 7.30 -15.98
CA LEU A 286 4.59 7.37 -16.81
C LEU A 286 4.15 8.79 -17.09
N ASP A 287 4.20 9.64 -16.06
CA ASP A 287 3.85 11.05 -16.17
C ASP A 287 5.11 11.90 -16.06
N VAL A 288 5.66 12.28 -17.21
CA VAL A 288 6.84 13.15 -17.31
C VAL A 288 6.53 14.58 -16.84
N THR A 289 5.25 14.97 -16.74
CA THR A 289 4.85 16.30 -16.24
C THR A 289 4.96 16.39 -14.72
N GLN A 290 4.80 15.27 -14.01
CA GLN A 290 4.99 15.20 -12.57
C GLN A 290 6.47 15.00 -12.23
N THR A 291 7.12 16.07 -11.79
CA THR A 291 8.52 16.01 -11.37
C THR A 291 8.67 15.33 -10.01
N PRO A 292 9.66 14.44 -9.84
CA PRO A 292 9.98 13.87 -8.54
C PRO A 292 10.24 14.95 -7.49
N THR A 293 9.77 14.72 -6.27
CA THR A 293 9.92 15.66 -5.14
C THR A 293 10.73 15.00 -4.02
N PHE A 294 11.17 15.79 -3.04
CA PHE A 294 11.90 15.24 -1.90
C PHE A 294 11.47 15.91 -0.60
N THR A 295 11.61 15.18 0.51
CA THR A 295 11.34 15.63 1.87
C THR A 295 12.49 15.25 2.78
N VAL A 296 12.85 16.14 3.70
CA VAL A 296 13.87 15.89 4.73
C VAL A 296 13.18 15.75 6.07
N THR A 297 13.39 14.61 6.72
CA THR A 297 12.84 14.33 8.06
C THR A 297 14.00 14.07 9.03
N PRO A 298 14.08 14.75 10.18
CA PRO A 298 15.10 14.43 11.18
C PRO A 298 14.93 12.99 11.68
N CYS A 299 16.05 12.30 11.92
CA CYS A 299 16.07 10.94 12.46
C CYS A 299 16.05 10.98 14.00
N ASP A 300 16.02 9.81 14.64
CA ASP A 300 16.17 9.69 16.09
C ASP A 300 17.50 10.30 16.58
N ASP A 301 18.56 10.14 15.77
CA ASP A 301 19.83 10.83 15.97
C ASP A 301 19.74 12.29 15.44
N PRO A 302 20.00 13.33 16.26
CA PRO A 302 19.88 14.72 15.83
C PRO A 302 20.89 15.12 14.74
N ASP A 303 22.03 14.43 14.69
CA ASP A 303 23.10 14.65 13.71
C ASP A 303 22.76 14.10 12.31
N PHE A 304 21.71 13.30 12.19
CA PHE A 304 21.30 12.67 10.94
C PHE A 304 19.85 12.97 10.57
N ALA A 305 19.58 13.02 9.28
CA ALA A 305 18.25 13.20 8.72
C ALA A 305 18.04 12.15 7.61
N VAL A 306 16.79 11.80 7.38
CA VAL A 306 16.36 10.93 6.30
C VAL A 306 15.86 11.81 5.16
N LEU A 307 16.53 11.72 4.02
CA LEU A 307 16.14 12.38 2.77
C LEU A 307 15.34 11.38 1.95
N ARG A 308 14.02 11.60 1.87
CA ARG A 308 13.08 10.76 1.11
C ARG A 308 12.74 11.41 -0.22
N PHE A 309 12.83 10.65 -1.29
CA PHE A 309 12.47 11.03 -2.64
C PHE A 309 11.14 10.38 -3.01
N HIS A 310 10.22 11.22 -3.46
CA HIS A 310 8.90 10.83 -3.92
C HIS A 310 8.85 10.86 -5.43
N ALA A 311 8.47 9.73 -6.01
CA ALA A 311 8.30 9.58 -7.45
C ALA A 311 6.84 9.28 -7.80
N GLY A 312 6.52 9.39 -9.09
CA GLY A 312 5.26 8.90 -9.63
C GLY A 312 5.33 7.40 -9.97
N PRO A 313 4.19 6.76 -10.26
CA PRO A 313 4.15 5.38 -10.74
C PRO A 313 5.02 5.20 -12.01
N PRO A 314 5.76 4.09 -12.18
CA PRO A 314 5.75 2.85 -11.38
C PRO A 314 6.82 2.80 -10.26
N TYR A 315 7.44 3.93 -9.92
CA TYR A 315 8.57 3.95 -9.00
C TYR A 315 8.12 4.05 -7.54
N GLU A 316 8.77 3.27 -6.69
CA GLU A 316 8.64 3.36 -5.24
C GLU A 316 9.47 4.54 -4.70
N ASP A 317 9.06 5.06 -3.54
CA ASP A 317 9.83 6.08 -2.86
C ASP A 317 11.14 5.47 -2.33
N ILE A 318 12.21 6.25 -2.38
CA ILE A 318 13.53 5.85 -1.84
C ILE A 318 14.01 6.87 -0.83
N ALA A 319 14.72 6.41 0.20
CA ALA A 319 15.25 7.30 1.22
C ALA A 319 16.71 6.99 1.56
N PHE A 320 17.44 8.03 1.94
CA PHE A 320 18.84 7.93 2.33
C PHE A 320 19.07 8.61 3.66
N LYS A 321 19.91 8.01 4.51
CA LYS A 321 20.40 8.64 5.74
C LYS A 321 21.52 9.62 5.37
N CYS A 322 21.33 10.91 5.65
CA CYS A 322 22.31 11.96 5.42
C CYS A 322 22.58 12.76 6.69
N VAL A 323 23.63 13.57 6.70
CA VAL A 323 23.96 14.45 7.84
C VAL A 323 22.97 15.61 7.91
N ASN A 324 22.45 15.89 9.10
CA ASN A 324 21.50 16.96 9.36
C ASN A 324 22.24 18.29 9.64
N ARG A 325 22.62 18.98 8.57
CA ARG A 325 23.23 20.32 8.62
C ARG A 325 22.54 21.23 7.62
N GLU A 326 22.60 22.55 7.85
CA GLU A 326 22.03 23.52 6.92
C GLU A 326 22.69 23.46 5.54
N TRP A 327 21.88 23.49 4.49
CA TRP A 327 22.34 23.44 3.10
C TRP A 327 22.63 24.84 2.57
N GLU A 328 23.66 24.94 1.75
CA GLU A 328 23.92 26.12 0.93
C GLU A 328 23.09 26.04 -0.36
N ILE A 329 22.02 26.83 -0.44
CA ILE A 329 21.06 26.84 -1.57
C ILE A 329 21.56 27.73 -2.73
N SER A 330 22.75 28.33 -2.60
CA SER A 330 23.30 29.22 -3.62
C SER A 330 23.76 28.44 -4.86
N HIS A 331 23.20 28.76 -6.02
CA HIS A 331 23.63 28.18 -7.31
C HIS A 331 25.12 28.42 -7.60
N LYS A 332 25.69 29.53 -7.10
CA LYS A 332 27.12 29.84 -7.24
C LYS A 332 28.03 28.86 -6.52
N HIS A 333 27.52 28.21 -5.47
CA HIS A 333 28.25 27.24 -4.65
C HIS A 333 27.90 25.79 -5.02
N GLY A 334 27.32 25.59 -6.21
CA GLY A 334 27.08 24.25 -6.76
C GLY A 334 25.76 23.61 -6.32
N TYR A 335 24.84 24.37 -5.73
CA TYR A 335 23.47 23.90 -5.51
C TYR A 335 22.78 23.62 -6.85
N LYS A 336 22.18 22.44 -6.97
CA LYS A 336 21.46 22.01 -8.17
C LYS A 336 20.26 21.17 -7.77
N CYS A 337 19.08 21.53 -8.22
CA CYS A 337 17.86 20.73 -8.07
C CYS A 337 17.10 20.78 -9.39
N GLN A 338 17.27 19.76 -10.23
CA GLN A 338 16.62 19.71 -11.54
C GLN A 338 16.24 18.29 -11.94
N PHE A 339 15.15 18.16 -12.70
CA PHE A 339 14.75 16.92 -13.34
C PHE A 339 14.85 17.10 -14.86
N ALA A 340 15.71 16.32 -15.51
CA ALA A 340 15.90 16.39 -16.96
C ALA A 340 16.23 15.00 -17.51
N ASN A 341 15.64 14.64 -18.66
CA ASN A 341 15.88 13.38 -19.37
C ASN A 341 15.70 12.11 -18.51
N GLY A 342 14.73 12.13 -17.57
CA GLY A 342 14.53 11.03 -16.64
C GLY A 342 15.60 10.94 -15.54
N ILE A 343 16.41 11.98 -15.36
CA ILE A 343 17.42 12.04 -14.29
C ILE A 343 17.03 13.16 -13.33
N PHE A 344 16.80 12.80 -12.08
CA PHE A 344 16.64 13.73 -10.97
C PHE A 344 18.00 14.01 -10.33
N GLN A 345 18.44 15.25 -10.40
CA GLN A 345 19.74 15.70 -9.88
C GLN A 345 19.50 16.63 -8.69
N LEU A 346 19.95 16.20 -7.50
CA LEU A 346 19.95 17.01 -6.29
C LEU A 346 21.37 17.07 -5.72
N TRP A 347 22.03 18.20 -5.92
CA TRP A 347 23.39 18.48 -5.46
C TRP A 347 23.36 19.63 -4.46
N PHE A 348 23.99 19.44 -3.33
CA PHE A 348 24.11 20.48 -2.31
C PHE A 348 25.37 20.29 -1.47
N PHE A 349 25.87 21.41 -0.97
CA PHE A 349 26.92 21.46 0.04
C PHE A 349 26.33 22.01 1.34
N PHE A 350 26.97 21.69 2.45
CA PHE A 350 26.63 22.25 3.75
C PHE A 350 27.20 23.66 3.90
N LYS A 351 26.45 24.54 4.55
CA LYS A 351 26.93 25.88 4.87
C LYS A 351 28.16 25.78 5.77
N ARG A 352 29.18 26.57 5.41
CA ARG A 352 30.39 26.73 6.21
C ARG A 352 30.25 27.97 7.08
N TYR A 353 30.12 27.78 8.39
CA TYR A 353 30.13 28.90 9.33
C TYR A 353 31.58 29.31 9.59
N ARG A 354 31.92 30.54 9.25
CA ARG A 354 33.19 31.15 9.66
C ARG A 354 32.99 31.78 11.02
N TYR A 355 33.72 31.27 12.01
CA TYR A 355 33.78 31.93 13.31
C TYR A 355 34.49 33.29 13.15
N ARG A 356 33.77 34.38 13.39
CA ARG A 356 34.33 35.73 13.56
C ARG A 356 34.48 35.96 15.06
N ARG A 357 35.70 36.31 15.47
CA ARG A 357 36.05 36.59 16.87
C ARG A 357 35.83 38.05 17.20
#